data_AF-D6TFY3-F1
#
_entry.id   AF-D6TFY3-F1
#
_cell.length_a   1.000
_cell.length_b   1.000
_cell.length_c   1.000
_cell.angle_alpha   90.00
_cell.angle_beta   90.00
_cell.angle_gamma   90.00
#
_symmetry.space_group_name_H-M   'P 1'
#
loop_
_entity.id
_entity.type
_entity.pdbx_description
1 polymer ?
#
loop_
_entity_poly.entity_id
_entity_poly.type
_entity_poly.pdbx_seq_one_letter_code
_entity_poly.pdbx_strand_id
1 'polypeptide(L)'
;MKEELIQYGASYDGVWSWALAEKQEGTSRTGKWMFWPKSEGAIPIWRTICELTRSHQLGIQAKMRVEKRDETDALLICVYTRDSEDVEDLQRIVDILREKVPPHYFLLYKEDTMKRRNADRRLCKWCVYPNQRTIHVDS
;
A
#
# COMPACT_ATOMS: atom_id res chain seq x y z
N MET A 1 -6.56 16.48 10.52
CA MET A 1 -6.58 15.54 9.38
C MET A 1 -6.13 16.17 8.06
N LYS A 2 -6.88 17.06 7.37
CA LYS A 2 -6.43 17.64 6.07
C LYS A 2 -5.07 18.37 6.17
N GLU A 3 -4.94 19.30 7.10
CA GLU A 3 -3.70 20.08 7.32
C GLU A 3 -2.53 19.18 7.72
N GLU A 4 -2.80 18.21 8.58
CA GLU A 4 -1.85 17.19 9.04
C GLU A 4 -1.36 16.29 7.88
N LEU A 5 -2.24 15.86 6.97
CA LEU A 5 -1.88 15.05 5.80
C LEU A 5 -1.04 15.85 4.78
N ILE A 6 -1.40 17.12 4.57
CA ILE A 6 -0.65 18.03 3.68
C ILE A 6 0.76 18.29 4.23
N GLN A 7 0.90 18.42 5.55
CA GLN A 7 2.20 18.61 6.21
C GLN A 7 3.20 17.48 5.92
N TYR A 8 2.73 16.27 5.60
CA TYR A 8 3.59 15.13 5.26
C TYR A 8 3.92 15.01 3.77
N GLY A 9 3.64 16.06 2.99
CA GLY A 9 3.88 16.08 1.55
C GLY A 9 2.96 15.12 0.78
N ALA A 10 1.84 14.73 1.39
CA ALA A 10 0.81 13.99 0.71
C ALA A 10 -0.19 14.97 0.11
N SER A 11 -0.58 14.75 -1.14
CA SER A 11 -1.74 15.43 -1.72
C SER A 11 -3.02 14.83 -1.13
N TYR A 12 -4.10 15.59 -1.11
CA TYR A 12 -5.38 15.17 -0.55
C TYR A 12 -6.56 15.80 -1.30
N ASP A 13 -7.52 14.99 -1.76
CA ASP A 13 -8.70 15.44 -2.52
C ASP A 13 -10.03 15.42 -1.72
N GLY A 14 -9.99 15.09 -0.43
CA GLY A 14 -11.19 14.88 0.38
C GLY A 14 -11.57 13.42 0.59
N VAL A 15 -11.03 12.50 -0.22
CA VAL A 15 -11.31 11.05 -0.16
C VAL A 15 -10.01 10.26 -0.07
N TRP A 16 -9.01 10.64 -0.86
CA TRP A 16 -7.72 10.01 -0.98
C TRP A 16 -6.61 10.95 -0.56
N SER A 17 -5.65 10.41 0.20
CA SER A 17 -4.33 11.00 0.36
C SER A 17 -3.32 10.20 -0.46
N TRP A 18 -2.36 10.85 -1.14
CA TRP A 18 -1.35 10.13 -1.93
C TRP A 18 0.04 10.76 -1.88
N ALA A 19 1.05 9.92 -2.07
CA ALA A 19 2.45 10.28 -2.23
C ALA A 19 3.02 9.64 -3.49
N LEU A 20 3.96 10.32 -4.16
CA LEU A 20 4.58 9.87 -5.40
C LEU A 20 6.09 9.74 -5.20
N ALA A 21 6.68 8.71 -5.81
CA ALA A 21 8.10 8.65 -6.05
C ALA A 21 8.39 9.45 -7.33
N GLU A 22 9.33 10.39 -7.31
CA GLU A 22 9.65 11.18 -8.51
C GLU A 22 10.23 10.30 -9.65
N LYS A 23 9.90 10.61 -10.92
CA LYS A 23 10.63 10.07 -12.10
C LYS A 23 10.60 8.54 -12.28
N GLN A 24 9.61 7.82 -11.75
CA GLN A 24 9.41 6.40 -12.09
C GLN A 24 8.04 6.17 -12.73
N GLU A 25 8.03 5.66 -13.96
CA GLU A 25 6.82 5.22 -14.64
C GLU A 25 6.60 3.71 -14.47
N GLY A 26 5.34 3.35 -14.29
CA GLY A 26 4.89 1.96 -14.22
C GLY A 26 4.93 1.23 -15.56
N THR A 27 4.99 -0.10 -15.55
CA THR A 27 4.78 -0.91 -16.76
C THR A 27 3.29 -1.22 -16.96
N SER A 28 2.93 -2.03 -17.96
CA SER A 28 1.55 -2.54 -18.10
C SER A 28 1.14 -3.50 -16.97
N ARG A 29 2.09 -3.90 -16.12
CA ARG A 29 1.93 -4.86 -15.03
C ARG A 29 2.02 -4.18 -13.65
N THR A 30 1.68 -2.90 -13.56
CA THR A 30 1.59 -2.24 -12.26
C THR A 30 0.60 -2.96 -11.36
N GLY A 31 0.88 -2.93 -10.06
CA GLY A 31 -0.02 -3.44 -9.05
C GLY A 31 0.20 -2.73 -7.74
N LYS A 32 -0.44 -3.23 -6.69
CA LYS A 32 -0.33 -2.64 -5.36
C LYS A 32 -0.44 -3.66 -4.25
N TRP A 33 0.37 -3.47 -3.22
CA TRP A 33 0.14 -4.03 -1.90
C TRP A 33 -0.98 -3.26 -1.19
N MET A 34 -1.86 -3.98 -0.51
CA MET A 34 -3.02 -3.45 0.21
C MET A 34 -3.04 -4.00 1.64
N PHE A 35 -3.37 -3.13 2.59
CA PHE A 35 -3.62 -3.50 3.99
C PHE A 35 -4.52 -2.48 4.70
N TRP A 36 -5.05 -2.86 5.87
CA TRP A 36 -6.16 -2.16 6.55
C TRP A 36 -5.86 -1.85 8.02
N PRO A 37 -5.07 -0.80 8.34
CA PRO A 37 -4.94 -0.33 9.71
C PRO A 37 -6.25 0.29 10.23
N LYS A 38 -6.47 0.18 11.55
CA LYS A 38 -7.52 0.94 12.24
C LYS A 38 -7.22 2.44 12.19
N SER A 39 -8.26 3.27 12.22
CA SER A 39 -8.14 4.73 12.07
C SER A 39 -7.15 5.36 13.07
N GLU A 40 -7.14 4.91 14.31
CA GLU A 40 -6.24 5.38 15.39
C GLU A 40 -4.75 5.21 15.06
N GLY A 41 -4.39 4.13 14.35
CA GLY A 41 -3.00 3.83 13.97
C GLY A 41 -2.66 4.18 12.52
N ALA A 42 -3.65 4.54 11.70
CA ALA A 42 -3.48 4.72 10.27
C ALA A 42 -2.64 5.95 9.92
N ILE A 43 -2.80 7.07 10.64
CA ILE A 43 -2.08 8.33 10.33
C ILE A 43 -0.56 8.19 10.54
N PRO A 44 -0.05 7.68 11.69
CA PRO A 44 1.38 7.45 11.86
C PRO A 44 1.97 6.49 10.81
N ILE A 45 1.27 5.40 10.53
CA ILE A 45 1.68 4.44 9.49
C ILE A 45 1.75 5.13 8.13
N TRP A 46 0.71 5.89 7.77
CA TRP A 46 0.63 6.60 6.51
C TRP A 46 1.76 7.60 6.32
N ARG A 47 2.12 8.33 7.37
CA ARG A 47 3.29 9.23 7.35
C ARG A 47 4.56 8.50 6.95
N THR A 48 4.85 7.36 7.59
CA THR A 48 6.02 6.53 7.26
C THR A 48 5.98 6.05 5.81
N ILE A 49 4.82 5.61 5.32
CA ILE A 49 4.64 5.20 3.92
C ILE A 49 4.92 6.36 2.96
N CYS A 50 4.44 7.57 3.25
CA CYS A 50 4.69 8.76 2.42
C CYS A 50 6.16 9.14 2.37
N GLU A 51 6.87 9.10 3.50
CA GLU A 51 8.31 9.36 3.58
C GLU A 51 9.09 8.35 2.75
N LEU A 52 8.84 7.05 2.94
CA LEU A 52 9.55 5.99 2.23
C LEU A 52 9.25 5.96 0.73
N THR A 53 8.01 6.25 0.33
CA THR A 53 7.63 6.34 -1.09
C THR A 53 8.38 7.48 -1.78
N ARG A 54 8.39 8.67 -1.19
CA ARG A 54 9.10 9.84 -1.76
C ARG A 54 10.61 9.63 -1.82
N SER A 55 11.17 8.84 -0.90
CA SER A 55 12.59 8.50 -0.91
C SER A 55 12.94 7.28 -1.78
N HIS A 56 12.04 6.81 -2.66
CA HIS A 56 12.25 5.64 -3.52
C HIS A 56 12.52 4.32 -2.78
N GLN A 57 12.17 4.25 -1.50
CA GLN A 57 12.35 3.05 -0.68
C GLN A 57 11.14 2.12 -0.75
N LEU A 58 9.95 2.63 -1.07
CA LEU A 58 8.81 1.78 -1.44
C LEU A 58 8.68 1.74 -2.97
N GLY A 59 7.46 1.56 -3.48
CA GLY A 59 7.20 1.58 -4.91
C GLY A 59 6.96 2.99 -5.46
N ILE A 60 6.29 3.06 -6.61
CA ILE A 60 6.15 4.29 -7.42
C ILE A 60 5.15 5.31 -6.86
N GLN A 61 4.18 4.83 -6.08
CA GLN A 61 3.12 5.65 -5.50
C GLN A 61 2.57 4.96 -4.26
N ALA A 62 2.04 5.74 -3.33
CA ALA A 62 1.17 5.22 -2.28
C ALA A 62 -0.12 6.00 -2.22
N LYS A 63 -1.21 5.36 -1.76
CA LYS A 63 -2.50 6.00 -1.50
C LYS A 63 -3.11 5.49 -0.20
N MET A 64 -3.75 6.37 0.55
CA MET A 64 -4.60 6.01 1.67
C MET A 64 -6.01 6.54 1.43
N ARG A 65 -7.01 5.69 1.63
CA ARG A 65 -8.41 6.13 1.66
C ARG A 65 -8.72 6.69 3.04
N VAL A 66 -9.10 7.95 3.09
CA VAL A 66 -9.37 8.68 4.33
C VAL A 66 -10.83 8.47 4.78
N GLU A 67 -11.72 8.23 3.83
CA GLU A 67 -13.13 7.92 4.09
C GLU A 67 -13.31 6.45 4.49
N LYS A 68 -14.05 6.22 5.59
CA LYS A 68 -14.44 4.88 6.05
C LYS A 68 -15.49 4.32 5.09
N ARG A 69 -15.24 3.13 4.53
CA ARG A 69 -16.20 2.45 3.65
C ARG A 69 -17.21 1.61 4.42
N ASP A 70 -16.76 1.07 5.55
CA ASP A 70 -17.44 0.01 6.29
C ASP A 70 -17.43 0.35 7.78
N GLU A 71 -18.21 -0.38 8.59
CA GLU A 71 -18.30 -0.19 10.05
C GLU A 71 -17.01 -0.58 10.79
N THR A 72 -16.03 -1.16 10.11
CA THR A 72 -14.83 -1.79 10.69
C THR A 72 -13.75 -0.81 11.17
N ASP A 73 -14.00 0.50 11.07
CA ASP A 73 -13.06 1.59 11.40
C ASP A 73 -11.67 1.50 10.71
N ALA A 74 -11.54 0.63 9.72
CA ALA A 74 -10.29 0.38 9.05
C ALA A 74 -10.16 1.22 7.78
N LEU A 75 -8.97 1.80 7.57
CA LEU A 75 -8.65 2.58 6.38
C LEU A 75 -7.82 1.72 5.42
N LEU A 76 -8.05 1.86 4.12
CA LEU A 76 -7.25 1.17 3.11
C LEU A 76 -5.98 1.96 2.83
N ILE A 77 -4.82 1.32 2.98
CA ILE A 77 -3.53 1.81 2.47
C ILE A 77 -3.08 0.92 1.30
N CYS A 78 -2.66 1.57 0.22
CA CYS A 78 -2.12 0.97 -0.98
C CYS A 78 -0.68 1.45 -1.22
N VAL A 79 0.23 0.53 -1.53
CA VAL A 79 1.59 0.83 -2.02
C VAL A 79 1.72 0.24 -3.41
N TYR A 80 1.81 1.09 -4.42
CA TYR A 80 1.87 0.73 -5.83
C TYR A 80 3.29 0.42 -6.24
N THR A 81 3.47 -0.64 -7.02
CA THR A 81 4.77 -1.09 -7.53
C THR A 81 4.82 -0.92 -9.05
N ARG A 82 6.04 -0.90 -9.57
CA ARG A 82 6.28 -0.65 -11.00
C ARG A 82 5.86 -1.82 -11.89
N ASP A 83 6.19 -3.04 -11.46
CA ASP A 83 5.96 -4.27 -12.22
C ASP A 83 5.66 -5.42 -11.26
N SER A 84 4.63 -6.20 -11.53
CA SER A 84 4.19 -7.33 -10.72
C SER A 84 4.97 -8.63 -10.94
N GLU A 85 5.88 -8.65 -11.92
CA GLU A 85 6.80 -9.77 -12.19
C GLU A 85 8.21 -9.50 -11.65
N ASP A 86 8.49 -8.29 -11.19
CA ASP A 86 9.73 -7.98 -10.47
C ASP A 86 9.63 -8.47 -9.03
N VAL A 87 9.75 -9.79 -8.87
CA VAL A 87 9.59 -10.49 -7.58
C VAL A 87 10.61 -9.98 -6.55
N GLU A 88 11.80 -9.57 -6.99
CA GLU A 88 12.83 -8.98 -6.12
C GLU A 88 12.36 -7.63 -5.55
N ASP A 89 11.83 -6.74 -6.39
CA ASP A 89 11.27 -5.47 -5.92
C ASP A 89 10.05 -5.66 -5.02
N LEU A 90 9.16 -6.60 -5.37
CA LEU A 90 8.01 -6.95 -4.55
C LEU A 90 8.43 -7.42 -3.15
N GLN A 91 9.42 -8.31 -3.07
CA GLN A 91 9.95 -8.82 -1.81
C GLN A 91 10.66 -7.73 -1.01
N ARG A 92 11.49 -6.90 -1.67
CA ARG A 92 12.16 -5.73 -1.06
C ARG A 92 11.14 -4.79 -0.39
N ILE A 93 10.03 -4.51 -1.06
CA ILE A 93 8.95 -3.67 -0.52
C ILE A 93 8.32 -4.34 0.70
N VAL A 94 8.07 -5.65 0.67
CA VAL A 94 7.53 -6.39 1.83
C VAL A 94 8.48 -6.34 3.01
N ASP A 95 9.78 -6.51 2.81
CA ASP A 95 10.76 -6.46 3.89
C ASP A 95 10.75 -5.10 4.59
N ILE A 96 10.71 -4.01 3.81
CA ILE A 96 10.62 -2.63 4.34
C ILE A 96 9.29 -2.42 5.07
N LEU A 97 8.17 -2.87 4.52
CA LEU A 97 6.86 -2.78 5.19
C LEU A 97 6.86 -3.54 6.51
N ARG A 98 7.49 -4.73 6.57
CA ARG A 98 7.56 -5.54 7.79
C ARG A 98 8.50 -4.99 8.84
N GLU A 99 9.47 -4.16 8.44
CA GLU A 99 10.33 -3.45 9.37
C GLU A 99 9.66 -2.18 9.91
N LYS A 100 8.96 -1.44 9.07
CA LYS A 100 8.49 -0.08 9.38
C LYS A 100 7.02 0.03 9.78
N VAL A 101 6.22 -1.01 9.53
CA VAL A 101 4.78 -1.07 9.84
C VAL A 101 4.51 -2.28 10.75
N PRO A 102 3.56 -2.20 11.71
CA PRO A 102 3.23 -3.34 12.55
C PRO A 102 3.00 -4.64 11.76
N PRO A 103 3.72 -5.73 12.09
CA PRO A 103 3.79 -6.90 11.21
C PRO A 103 2.50 -7.75 11.22
N HIS A 104 1.53 -7.45 12.08
CA HIS A 104 0.29 -8.20 12.19
C HIS A 104 -0.70 -7.98 11.03
N TYR A 105 -0.45 -7.01 10.15
CA TYR A 105 -1.30 -6.81 8.98
C TYR A 105 -1.10 -7.92 7.94
N PHE A 106 -2.20 -8.38 7.38
CA PHE A 106 -2.18 -9.19 6.17
C PHE A 106 -1.96 -8.26 4.96
N LEU A 107 -1.00 -8.60 4.09
CA LEU A 107 -0.74 -7.85 2.86
C LEU A 107 -1.31 -8.61 1.67
N LEU A 108 -2.10 -7.93 0.84
CA LEU A 108 -2.64 -8.46 -0.41
C LEU A 108 -2.06 -7.70 -1.59
N TYR A 109 -1.52 -8.41 -2.58
CA TYR A 109 -1.08 -7.79 -3.83
C TYR A 109 -2.08 -8.03 -4.95
N LYS A 110 -2.41 -6.97 -5.66
CA LYS A 110 -3.28 -7.04 -6.83
C LYS A 110 -2.71 -6.22 -7.98
N GLU A 111 -2.67 -6.81 -9.18
CA GLU A 111 -2.38 -6.06 -10.41
C GLU A 111 -3.53 -5.12 -10.78
N ASP A 112 -3.21 -3.96 -11.34
CA ASP A 112 -4.20 -2.97 -11.77
C ASP A 112 -5.08 -3.47 -12.92
N THR A 113 -4.53 -4.34 -13.78
CA THR A 113 -5.22 -4.97 -14.91
C THR A 113 -6.33 -5.93 -14.47
N MET A 114 -6.29 -6.43 -13.23
CA MET A 114 -7.29 -7.37 -12.71
C MET A 114 -8.65 -6.67 -12.50
N LYS A 115 -9.60 -6.97 -13.38
CA LYS A 115 -10.93 -6.35 -13.46
C LYS A 115 -11.90 -6.84 -12.37
N ARG A 116 -11.69 -6.49 -11.09
CA ARG A 116 -12.74 -6.47 -10.03
C ARG A 116 -12.43 -5.41 -8.96
N ARG A 117 -13.48 -4.72 -8.47
CA ARG A 117 -13.38 -3.54 -7.58
C ARG A 117 -13.03 -3.83 -6.12
N ASN A 118 -13.00 -5.08 -5.68
CA ASN A 118 -12.80 -5.43 -4.27
C ASN A 118 -11.49 -6.20 -4.06
N ALA A 119 -10.85 -5.99 -2.92
CA ALA A 119 -9.72 -6.77 -2.42
C ALA A 119 -10.20 -8.15 -1.93
N ASP A 120 -10.81 -8.93 -2.84
CA ASP A 120 -11.11 -10.33 -2.58
C ASP A 120 -9.78 -11.09 -2.56
N ARG A 121 -9.50 -11.76 -1.43
CA ARG A 121 -8.30 -12.59 -1.28
C ARG A 121 -8.16 -13.59 -2.42
N ARG A 122 -9.27 -14.19 -2.86
CA ARG A 122 -9.30 -15.19 -3.95
C ARG A 122 -8.84 -14.68 -5.32
N LEU A 123 -8.51 -13.39 -5.44
CA LEU A 123 -8.11 -12.74 -6.69
C LEU A 123 -6.80 -11.96 -6.56
N CYS A 124 -6.05 -12.17 -5.48
CA CYS A 124 -4.75 -11.54 -5.28
C CYS A 124 -3.65 -12.39 -5.93
N LYS A 125 -2.67 -11.74 -6.57
CA LYS A 125 -1.54 -12.44 -7.20
C LYS A 125 -0.56 -12.94 -6.14
N TRP A 126 -0.34 -12.10 -5.13
CA TRP A 126 0.57 -12.39 -4.03
C TRP A 126 -0.09 -12.04 -2.71
N CYS A 127 0.30 -12.74 -1.65
CA CYS A 127 -0.11 -12.43 -0.28
C CYS A 127 1.05 -12.57 0.70
N VAL A 128 0.96 -11.87 1.83
CA VAL A 128 1.88 -12.03 2.96
C VAL A 128 1.06 -12.14 4.24
N TYR A 129 1.19 -13.28 4.91
CA TYR A 129 0.50 -13.54 6.17
C TYR A 129 1.06 -12.67 7.31
N PRO A 130 0.26 -12.40 8.37
CA PRO A 130 0.71 -11.69 9.56
C PRO A 130 2.01 -12.28 10.11
N ASN A 131 2.92 -11.40 10.51
CA ASN A 131 4.23 -11.72 11.09
C ASN A 131 5.17 -12.51 10.18
N GLN A 132 4.84 -12.67 8.90
CA GLN A 132 5.71 -13.28 7.89
C GLN A 132 6.33 -12.21 6.99
N ARG A 133 7.49 -12.53 6.40
CA ARG A 133 8.17 -11.66 5.43
C ARG A 133 8.14 -12.20 4.00
N THR A 134 7.81 -13.48 3.82
CA THR A 134 7.83 -14.13 2.51
C THR A 134 6.51 -13.89 1.77
N ILE A 135 6.61 -13.54 0.49
CA ILE A 135 5.47 -13.52 -0.44
C ILE A 135 5.04 -14.94 -0.80
N HIS A 136 3.73 -15.16 -0.85
CA HIS A 136 3.11 -16.42 -1.25
C HIS A 136 2.23 -16.18 -2.48
N VAL A 137 2.13 -17.17 -3.36
CA VAL A 137 1.08 -17.19 -4.38
C VAL A 137 -0.24 -17.51 -3.68
N ASP A 138 -1.28 -16.73 -3.93
CA ASP A 138 -2.63 -17.06 -3.45
C ASP A 138 -3.20 -18.14 -4.40
N SER A 139 -3.36 -19.36 -3.90
CA SER A 139 -3.83 -20.55 -4.64
C SER A 139 -5.33 -20.77 -4.50
#